data_AF-A0A1D6KR31-F1
#
_entry.id   AF-A0A1D6KR31-F1
#
_cell.length_a   1.000
_cell.length_b   1.000
_cell.length_c   1.000
_cell.angle_alpha   90.00
_cell.angle_beta   90.00
_cell.angle_gamma   90.00
#
_symmetry.space_group_name_H-M   'P 1'
#
loop_
_entity.id
_entity.type
_entity.pdbx_description
1 polymer ?
#
loop_
_entity_poly.entity_id
_entity_poly.type
_entity_poly.pdbx_seq_one_letter_code
_entity_poly.pdbx_strand_id
1 'polypeptide(L)'
;MRGQVLAVKVISKAKMTTAISIEDVRREVKILKALSGHSNLVKFYDACEDALNVYIIMELCEGGELLDRILSRGGRYNEGDAKIIVEQILKVVAFCHLQGVVHRDLKPENFLFSTREEHSPMKIIDFGLSDFIRPDERLNDIVGSAYYVAPEVLHRSYSTEADMWSIGVITYILLCGSRPFWARTESGIFRSVLRADPNFDDSPWQSVSPEAKDFVKRLLNKDYRKRMTAAQALSHPWLRDEHRQIPLDMLVFKLVKAYLRSTPLKRAALKALSRAITEDELIYIRAQYNLLEPDSGDGRICIDNFRMALLQNCTDAMKESRTLEILNALEPLAYRRMDFEEFRAATISPYQLEAVPRWEEIASTAFEYFEQEGNRAITIEELAQEMNLSAAAYSIVRDWIRPLDGKLSFVGYTKFLHGLTMRSGNTRRHH
;
A
#
# COMPACT_ATOMS: atom_id res chain seq x y z
N MET A 1 37.36 9.12 2.60
CA MET A 1 37.01 7.69 2.56
C MET A 1 38.24 6.75 2.53
N ARG A 2 39.47 7.16 2.85
CA ARG A 2 40.59 6.19 2.92
C ARG A 2 40.40 5.29 4.15
N GLY A 3 40.38 3.98 3.94
CA GLY A 3 40.29 2.95 4.99
C GLY A 3 38.89 2.42 5.31
N GLN A 4 37.84 2.92 4.67
CA GLN A 4 36.49 2.40 4.86
C GLN A 4 36.25 1.18 3.95
N VAL A 5 35.78 0.07 4.54
CA VAL A 5 35.35 -1.12 3.78
C VAL A 5 33.95 -0.89 3.23
N LEU A 6 33.74 -1.20 1.95
CA LEU A 6 32.50 -0.98 1.21
C LEU A 6 32.11 -2.24 0.44
N ALA A 7 30.83 -2.37 0.11
CA ALA A 7 30.34 -3.40 -0.81
C ALA A 7 30.31 -2.83 -2.23
N VAL A 8 30.68 -3.66 -3.21
CA VAL A 8 30.66 -3.28 -4.63
C VAL A 8 29.86 -4.33 -5.41
N LYS A 9 28.67 -3.95 -5.88
CA LYS A 9 27.87 -4.78 -6.79
C LYS A 9 28.42 -4.61 -8.20
N VAL A 10 28.95 -5.69 -8.77
CA VAL A 10 29.54 -5.71 -10.11
C VAL A 10 28.53 -6.33 -11.09
N ILE A 11 28.10 -5.56 -12.08
CA ILE A 11 27.14 -5.98 -13.09
C ILE A 11 27.84 -6.01 -14.46
N SER A 12 27.95 -7.20 -15.04
CA SER A 12 28.61 -7.38 -16.34
C SER A 12 27.77 -6.82 -17.48
N LYS A 13 28.39 -5.96 -18.32
CA LYS A 13 27.77 -5.42 -19.54
C LYS A 13 27.45 -6.51 -20.56
N ALA A 14 28.14 -7.66 -20.50
CA ALA A 14 27.84 -8.82 -21.35
C ALA A 14 26.45 -9.43 -21.05
N LYS A 15 25.91 -9.23 -19.84
CA LYS A 15 24.54 -9.65 -19.49
C LYS A 15 23.48 -8.63 -19.92
N MET A 16 23.88 -7.42 -20.31
CA MET A 16 22.99 -6.34 -20.71
C MET A 16 22.72 -6.39 -22.21
N THR A 17 22.16 -7.49 -22.70
CA THR A 17 22.02 -7.77 -24.14
C THR A 17 20.86 -7.02 -24.80
N THR A 18 20.00 -6.37 -24.02
CA THR A 18 18.82 -5.63 -24.51
C THR A 18 18.80 -4.21 -23.97
N ALA A 19 18.15 -3.29 -24.70
CA ALA A 19 17.95 -1.92 -24.22
C ALA A 19 17.23 -1.87 -22.86
N ILE A 20 16.32 -2.82 -22.62
CA ILE A 20 15.60 -2.96 -21.34
C ILE A 20 16.58 -3.28 -20.21
N SER A 21 17.46 -4.27 -20.40
CA SER A 21 18.45 -4.64 -19.37
C SER A 21 19.47 -3.54 -19.05
N ILE A 22 19.77 -2.67 -20.02
CA ILE A 22 20.62 -1.49 -19.81
C ILE A 22 19.87 -0.43 -18.99
N GLU A 23 18.60 -0.20 -19.33
CA GLU A 23 17.74 0.75 -18.64
C GLU A 23 17.45 0.32 -17.19
N ASP A 24 17.29 -0.98 -16.93
CA ASP A 24 17.10 -1.51 -15.58
C ASP A 24 18.27 -1.17 -14.65
N VAL A 25 19.51 -1.34 -15.14
CA VAL A 25 20.72 -1.00 -14.37
C VAL A 25 20.85 0.50 -14.16
N ARG A 26 20.55 1.32 -15.19
CA ARG A 26 20.54 2.78 -15.05
C ARG A 26 19.48 3.23 -14.03
N ARG A 27 18.30 2.61 -14.07
CA ARG A 27 17.21 2.88 -13.14
C ARG A 27 17.58 2.51 -11.73
N GLU A 28 18.22 1.35 -11.51
CA GLU A 28 18.72 0.94 -10.20
C GLU A 28 19.66 1.99 -9.59
N VAL A 29 20.68 2.42 -10.34
CA VAL A 29 21.62 3.47 -9.89
C VAL A 29 20.88 4.77 -9.57
N LYS A 30 19.93 5.16 -10.42
CA LYS A 30 19.13 6.38 -10.25
C LYS A 30 18.26 6.32 -9.00
N ILE A 31 17.56 5.21 -8.76
CA ILE A 31 16.72 5.01 -7.57
C ILE A 31 17.57 5.02 -6.30
N LEU A 32 18.67 4.25 -6.27
CA LEU A 32 19.58 4.20 -5.11
C LEU A 32 20.13 5.57 -4.74
N LYS A 33 20.56 6.35 -5.75
CA LYS A 33 21.04 7.72 -5.54
C LYS A 33 19.92 8.63 -5.04
N ALA A 34 18.73 8.53 -5.64
CA ALA A 34 17.62 9.46 -5.39
C ALA A 34 16.85 9.18 -4.08
N LEU A 35 16.94 7.98 -3.52
CA LEU A 35 16.37 7.61 -2.22
C LEU A 35 17.34 7.77 -1.03
N SER A 36 18.58 8.18 -1.29
CA SER A 36 19.62 8.26 -0.26
C SER A 36 19.19 9.12 0.94
N GLY A 37 19.48 8.65 2.15
CA GLY A 37 19.21 9.39 3.40
C GLY A 37 18.33 8.67 4.42
N HIS A 38 17.62 7.61 4.04
CA HIS A 38 16.81 6.82 4.98
C HIS A 38 17.65 5.77 5.73
N SER A 39 17.47 5.63 7.04
CA SER A 39 18.28 4.75 7.90
C SER A 39 18.19 3.28 7.54
N ASN A 40 17.01 2.81 7.11
CA ASN A 40 16.77 1.42 6.68
C ASN A 40 17.03 1.16 5.19
N LEU A 41 17.57 2.13 4.43
CA LEU A 41 18.07 1.91 3.07
C LEU A 41 19.58 1.71 3.10
N VAL A 42 20.10 0.84 2.23
CA VAL A 42 21.54 0.75 2.02
C VAL A 42 22.07 2.11 1.53
N LYS A 43 23.15 2.59 2.15
CA LYS A 43 23.73 3.86 1.71
C LYS A 43 24.45 3.67 0.38
N PHE A 44 23.98 4.37 -0.63
CA PHE A 44 24.65 4.53 -1.92
C PHE A 44 25.82 5.52 -1.78
N TYR A 45 27.00 5.14 -2.25
CA TYR A 45 28.18 6.02 -2.26
C TYR A 45 28.47 6.57 -3.65
N ASP A 46 28.59 5.70 -4.65
CA ASP A 46 28.90 6.09 -6.02
C ASP A 46 28.57 4.97 -7.01
N ALA A 47 28.55 5.29 -8.31
CA ALA A 47 28.49 4.31 -9.38
C ALA A 47 29.46 4.70 -10.51
N CYS A 48 30.25 3.73 -10.96
CA CYS A 48 31.19 3.91 -12.06
C CYS A 48 31.13 2.74 -13.04
N GLU A 49 31.73 2.90 -14.21
CA GLU A 49 31.77 1.84 -15.22
C GLU A 49 33.13 1.80 -15.93
N ASP A 50 33.52 0.60 -16.37
CA ASP A 50 34.64 0.40 -17.28
C ASP A 50 34.14 -0.20 -18.61
N ALA A 51 35.05 -0.75 -19.43
CA ALA A 51 34.68 -1.35 -20.71
C ALA A 51 33.78 -2.59 -20.56
N LEU A 52 33.79 -3.28 -19.42
CA LEU A 52 33.19 -4.61 -19.25
C LEU A 52 32.07 -4.63 -18.20
N ASN A 53 32.07 -3.74 -17.23
CA ASN A 53 31.19 -3.80 -16.07
C ASN A 53 30.70 -2.43 -15.62
N VAL A 54 29.57 -2.44 -14.91
CA VAL A 54 29.08 -1.36 -14.06
C VAL A 54 29.32 -1.74 -12.60
N TYR A 55 29.78 -0.79 -11.80
CA TYR A 55 30.11 -0.95 -10.39
C TYR A 55 29.23 -0.02 -9.56
N ILE A 56 28.46 -0.59 -8.64
CA ILE A 56 27.63 0.18 -7.69
C ILE A 56 28.28 0.05 -6.31
N ILE A 57 28.78 1.17 -5.78
CA ILE A 57 29.50 1.23 -4.51
C ILE A 57 28.51 1.61 -3.40
N MET A 58 28.40 0.76 -2.39
CA MET A 58 27.40 0.86 -1.33
C MET A 58 27.97 0.50 0.05
N GLU A 59 27.22 0.83 1.10
CA GLU A 59 27.50 0.39 2.47
C GLU A 59 27.59 -1.13 2.56
N LEU A 60 28.66 -1.62 3.20
CA LEU A 60 28.80 -3.04 3.52
C LEU A 60 27.93 -3.37 4.74
N CYS A 61 27.00 -4.31 4.60
CA CYS A 61 26.21 -4.86 5.69
C CYS A 61 26.79 -6.21 6.14
N GLU A 62 27.36 -6.26 7.35
CA GLU A 62 28.10 -7.44 7.86
C GLU A 62 27.27 -8.30 8.84
N GLY A 63 26.04 -7.88 9.13
CA GLY A 63 25.12 -8.52 10.07
C GLY A 63 24.39 -9.74 9.54
N GLY A 64 24.56 -10.06 8.26
CA GLY A 64 23.91 -11.20 7.60
C GLY A 64 22.45 -10.96 7.19
N GLU A 65 21.86 -11.96 6.55
CA GLU A 65 20.49 -11.95 6.07
C GLU A 65 19.47 -12.03 7.21
N LEU A 66 18.27 -11.49 6.94
CA LEU A 66 17.16 -11.46 7.88
C LEU A 66 16.87 -12.84 8.49
N LEU A 67 16.66 -13.86 7.65
CA LEU A 67 16.29 -15.20 8.12
C LEU A 67 17.45 -15.90 8.83
N ASP A 68 18.67 -15.78 8.34
CA ASP A 68 19.83 -16.45 8.94
C ASP A 68 20.07 -15.99 10.38
N ARG A 69 19.96 -14.68 10.60
CA ARG A 69 20.13 -14.10 11.93
C ARG A 69 19.09 -14.63 12.92
N ILE A 70 17.87 -14.82 12.46
CA ILE A 70 16.76 -15.34 13.25
C ILE A 70 16.96 -16.84 13.52
N LEU A 71 17.31 -17.61 12.49
CA LEU A 71 17.54 -19.05 12.59
C LEU A 71 18.70 -19.39 13.54
N SER A 72 19.73 -18.54 13.58
CA SER A 72 20.88 -18.69 14.48
C SER A 72 20.54 -18.68 15.98
N ARG A 73 19.36 -18.17 16.38
CA ARG A 73 18.91 -18.06 17.78
C ARG A 73 18.23 -19.32 18.35
N GLY A 74 18.27 -20.45 17.64
CA GLY A 74 17.73 -21.72 18.17
C GLY A 74 16.28 -22.04 17.76
N GLY A 75 15.77 -21.41 16.70
CA GLY A 75 14.70 -21.99 15.87
C GLY A 75 13.25 -21.84 16.34
N ARG A 76 12.95 -21.04 17.38
CA ARG A 76 11.56 -20.64 17.69
C ARG A 76 11.37 -19.15 17.46
N TYR A 77 10.71 -18.85 16.35
CA TYR A 77 10.32 -17.50 16.02
C TYR A 77 9.08 -17.09 16.81
N ASN A 78 9.25 -16.15 17.74
CA ASN A 78 8.11 -15.61 18.48
C ASN A 78 7.52 -14.39 17.75
N GLU A 79 6.27 -14.07 18.08
CA GLU A 79 5.54 -12.98 17.47
C GLU A 79 6.20 -11.61 17.74
N GLY A 80 6.84 -11.42 18.90
CA GLY A 80 7.50 -10.17 19.27
C GLY A 80 8.67 -9.81 18.34
N ASP A 81 9.53 -10.79 18.05
CA ASP A 81 10.61 -10.62 17.06
C ASP A 81 10.06 -10.27 15.67
N ALA A 82 8.91 -10.86 15.32
CA ALA A 82 8.21 -10.55 14.07
C ALA A 82 7.75 -9.12 13.95
N LYS A 83 7.22 -8.56 15.03
CA LYS A 83 6.76 -7.17 15.04
C LYS A 83 7.92 -6.22 14.76
N ILE A 84 9.08 -6.44 15.38
CA ILE A 84 10.28 -5.60 15.22
C ILE A 84 10.78 -5.60 13.77
N ILE A 85 10.77 -6.78 13.13
CA ILE A 85 11.22 -6.93 11.75
C ILE A 85 10.22 -6.30 10.78
N VAL A 86 8.94 -6.68 10.89
CA VAL A 86 7.90 -6.21 9.98
C VAL A 86 7.74 -4.70 10.09
N GLU A 87 7.86 -4.13 11.29
CA GLU A 87 7.88 -2.69 11.49
C GLU A 87 8.98 -1.99 10.68
N GLN A 88 10.22 -2.49 10.73
CA GLN A 88 11.32 -1.90 9.95
C GLN A 88 11.09 -2.02 8.45
N ILE A 89 10.53 -3.16 7.98
CA ILE A 89 10.18 -3.36 6.57
C ILE A 89 9.11 -2.36 6.15
N LEU A 90 8.05 -2.20 6.94
CA LEU A 90 6.97 -1.27 6.64
C LEU A 90 7.45 0.19 6.64
N LYS A 91 8.33 0.60 7.57
CA LYS A 91 8.88 1.95 7.62
C LYS A 91 9.62 2.31 6.33
N VAL A 92 10.52 1.44 5.88
CA VAL A 92 11.30 1.69 4.65
C VAL A 92 10.42 1.63 3.40
N VAL A 93 9.45 0.72 3.35
CA VAL A 93 8.54 0.60 2.21
C VAL A 93 7.56 1.78 2.15
N ALA A 94 7.03 2.24 3.29
CA ALA A 94 6.21 3.45 3.35
C ALA A 94 6.96 4.67 2.83
N PHE A 95 8.23 4.82 3.21
CA PHE A 95 9.11 5.86 2.68
C PHE A 95 9.25 5.76 1.15
N CYS A 96 9.62 4.59 0.62
CA CYS A 96 9.76 4.38 -0.84
C CYS A 96 8.46 4.70 -1.59
N HIS A 97 7.32 4.21 -1.08
CA HIS A 97 6.00 4.43 -1.69
C HIS A 97 5.62 5.91 -1.71
N LEU A 98 5.96 6.67 -0.65
CA LEU A 98 5.75 8.12 -0.60
C LEU A 98 6.59 8.86 -1.65
N GLN A 99 7.79 8.36 -1.98
CA GLN A 99 8.64 8.90 -3.06
C GLN A 99 8.19 8.47 -4.47
N GLY A 100 7.14 7.63 -4.59
CA GLY A 100 6.73 7.07 -5.88
C GLY A 100 7.68 5.99 -6.40
N VAL A 101 8.30 5.22 -5.51
CA VAL A 101 9.12 4.04 -5.87
C VAL A 101 8.45 2.76 -5.40
N VAL A 102 8.32 1.78 -6.29
CA VAL A 102 7.89 0.42 -5.96
C VAL A 102 9.10 -0.53 -6.03
N HIS A 103 9.24 -1.43 -5.06
CA HIS A 103 10.40 -2.31 -4.98
C HIS A 103 10.31 -3.51 -5.94
N ARG A 104 9.13 -4.15 -6.03
CA ARG A 104 8.77 -5.29 -6.90
C ARG A 104 9.46 -6.63 -6.62
N ASP A 105 10.51 -6.67 -5.82
CA ASP A 105 11.16 -7.93 -5.40
C ASP A 105 11.44 -8.00 -3.89
N LEU A 106 10.46 -7.66 -3.05
CA LEU A 106 10.64 -7.79 -1.61
C LEU A 106 10.67 -9.27 -1.20
N LYS A 107 11.77 -9.67 -0.58
CA LYS A 107 12.01 -11.02 -0.06
C LYS A 107 13.06 -10.95 1.06
N PRO A 108 13.11 -11.92 1.98
CA PRO A 108 14.01 -11.86 3.13
C PRO A 108 15.50 -11.70 2.77
N GLU A 109 15.93 -12.25 1.63
CA GLU A 109 17.30 -12.17 1.10
C GLU A 109 17.72 -10.73 0.78
N ASN A 110 16.75 -9.84 0.52
CA ASN A 110 16.99 -8.43 0.21
C ASN A 110 17.07 -7.54 1.46
N PHE A 111 16.97 -8.11 2.66
CA PHE A 111 17.10 -7.41 3.94
C PHE A 111 18.32 -7.92 4.72
N LEU A 112 19.32 -7.06 4.86
CA LEU A 112 20.54 -7.33 5.62
C LEU A 112 20.61 -6.51 6.89
N PHE A 113 21.32 -6.99 7.90
CA PHE A 113 21.68 -6.18 9.07
C PHE A 113 23.02 -5.48 8.86
N SER A 114 23.11 -4.21 9.26
CA SER A 114 24.32 -3.40 9.11
C SER A 114 25.53 -4.02 9.81
N THR A 115 25.36 -4.47 11.06
CA THR A 115 26.37 -5.12 11.89
C THR A 115 25.80 -6.38 12.55
N ARG A 116 26.68 -7.17 13.19
CA ARG A 116 26.28 -8.40 13.91
C ARG A 116 25.65 -8.12 15.28
N GLU A 117 25.74 -6.89 15.78
CA GLU A 117 25.21 -6.47 17.07
C GLU A 117 23.71 -6.61 17.14
N GLU A 118 23.16 -7.20 18.21
CA GLU A 118 21.75 -7.56 18.38
C GLU A 118 20.75 -6.53 17.85
N HIS A 119 20.94 -5.25 18.19
CA HIS A 119 20.03 -4.15 17.81
C HIS A 119 20.46 -3.41 16.53
N SER A 120 21.32 -4.02 15.70
CA SER A 120 21.73 -3.44 14.42
C SER A 120 20.52 -3.11 13.53
N PRO A 121 20.51 -1.93 12.88
CA PRO A 121 19.44 -1.59 11.94
C PRO A 121 19.45 -2.53 10.73
N MET A 122 18.24 -2.90 10.29
CA MET A 122 18.00 -3.62 9.05
C MET A 122 18.03 -2.66 7.85
N LYS A 123 18.59 -3.13 6.74
CA LYS A 123 18.82 -2.40 5.50
C LYS A 123 18.24 -3.19 4.34
N ILE A 124 17.46 -2.55 3.49
CA ILE A 124 17.11 -3.10 2.17
C ILE A 124 18.21 -2.77 1.16
N ILE A 125 18.62 -3.75 0.36
CA ILE A 125 19.89 -3.67 -0.40
C ILE A 125 19.76 -3.74 -1.92
N ASP A 126 18.64 -4.21 -2.50
CA ASP A 126 18.58 -4.53 -3.94
C ASP A 126 17.40 -3.89 -4.65
N PHE A 127 17.66 -2.81 -5.38
CA PHE A 127 16.65 -2.09 -6.18
C PHE A 127 16.71 -2.46 -7.67
N GLY A 128 17.35 -3.58 -8.04
CA GLY A 128 17.56 -3.98 -9.43
C GLY A 128 16.26 -4.23 -10.22
N LEU A 129 15.17 -4.56 -9.53
CA LEU A 129 13.85 -4.69 -10.13
C LEU A 129 12.91 -3.53 -9.76
N SER A 130 13.35 -2.49 -9.07
CA SER A 130 12.46 -1.39 -8.66
C SER A 130 12.07 -0.48 -9.82
N ASP A 131 10.97 0.28 -9.66
CA ASP A 131 10.56 1.29 -10.65
C ASP A 131 10.05 2.58 -10.01
N PHE A 132 10.09 3.65 -10.80
CA PHE A 132 9.35 4.87 -10.50
C PHE A 132 7.90 4.71 -10.98
N ILE A 133 6.95 5.16 -10.17
CA ILE A 133 5.52 5.16 -10.52
C ILE A 133 4.99 6.58 -10.36
N ARG A 134 4.40 7.10 -11.44
CA ARG A 134 3.67 8.38 -11.41
C ARG A 134 2.32 8.22 -10.72
N PRO A 135 1.72 9.32 -10.22
CA PRO A 135 0.34 9.28 -9.74
C PRO A 135 -0.61 8.63 -10.78
N ASP A 136 -1.42 7.69 -10.32
CA ASP A 136 -2.37 6.88 -11.12
C ASP A 136 -1.76 5.90 -12.15
N GLU A 137 -0.42 5.84 -12.28
CA GLU A 137 0.25 4.89 -13.17
C GLU A 137 0.20 3.45 -12.62
N ARG A 138 0.09 2.47 -13.53
CA ARG A 138 0.15 1.05 -13.23
C ARG A 138 1.13 0.36 -14.16
N LEU A 139 1.95 -0.51 -13.59
CA LEU A 139 2.96 -1.30 -14.28
C LEU A 139 2.35 -2.56 -14.90
N ASN A 140 3.00 -3.09 -15.95
CA ASN A 140 2.45 -4.16 -16.80
C ASN A 140 3.43 -5.32 -17.10
N ASP A 141 4.65 -5.24 -16.59
CA ASP A 141 5.65 -6.29 -16.64
C ASP A 141 5.35 -7.38 -15.60
N ILE A 142 5.94 -8.57 -15.78
CA ILE A 142 5.86 -9.65 -14.79
C ILE A 142 7.27 -9.84 -14.26
N VAL A 143 7.51 -9.37 -13.03
CA VAL A 143 8.80 -9.38 -12.36
C VAL A 143 8.65 -9.81 -10.89
N GLY A 144 9.78 -10.07 -10.24
CA GLY A 144 9.83 -10.48 -8.85
C GLY A 144 9.93 -11.99 -8.66
N SER A 145 10.29 -12.38 -7.45
CA SER A 145 10.51 -13.78 -7.08
C SER A 145 9.19 -14.54 -6.90
N ALA A 146 9.11 -15.75 -7.46
CA ALA A 146 7.85 -16.49 -7.63
C ALA A 146 7.02 -16.71 -6.34
N TYR A 147 7.66 -16.85 -5.17
CA TYR A 147 6.95 -17.05 -3.90
C TYR A 147 6.34 -15.76 -3.33
N TYR A 148 6.84 -14.60 -3.74
CA TYR A 148 6.49 -13.30 -3.16
C TYR A 148 5.71 -12.40 -4.13
N VAL A 149 5.51 -12.86 -5.37
CA VAL A 149 4.80 -12.11 -6.42
C VAL A 149 3.31 -11.98 -6.11
N ALA A 150 2.76 -10.78 -6.30
CA ALA A 150 1.35 -10.50 -6.07
C ALA A 150 0.44 -10.96 -7.24
N PRO A 151 -0.84 -11.32 -7.00
CA PRO A 151 -1.77 -11.72 -8.04
C PRO A 151 -1.91 -10.69 -9.18
N GLU A 152 -1.93 -9.40 -8.84
CA GLU A 152 -2.09 -8.31 -9.80
C GLU A 152 -0.84 -8.07 -10.69
N VAL A 153 0.35 -8.51 -10.25
CA VAL A 153 1.55 -8.54 -11.10
C VAL A 153 1.37 -9.56 -12.21
N LEU A 154 0.82 -10.75 -11.91
CA LEU A 154 0.49 -11.77 -12.91
C LEU A 154 -0.61 -11.30 -13.88
N HIS A 155 -1.47 -10.38 -13.43
CA HIS A 155 -2.46 -9.70 -14.27
C HIS A 155 -1.92 -8.46 -15.01
N ARG A 156 -0.63 -8.14 -14.87
CA ARG A 156 0.04 -7.01 -15.56
C ARG A 156 -0.63 -5.66 -15.29
N SER A 157 -1.10 -5.46 -14.06
CA SER A 157 -1.70 -4.19 -13.66
C SER A 157 -1.54 -4.00 -12.16
N TYR A 158 -0.43 -3.40 -11.75
CA TYR A 158 -0.08 -3.24 -10.34
C TYR A 158 0.64 -1.92 -10.07
N SER A 159 0.72 -1.57 -8.80
CA SER A 159 1.46 -0.42 -8.28
C SER A 159 2.05 -0.81 -6.92
N THR A 160 2.14 0.13 -5.98
CA THR A 160 2.74 -0.04 -4.65
C THR A 160 2.11 -1.16 -3.81
N GLU A 161 0.85 -1.51 -4.06
CA GLU A 161 0.16 -2.65 -3.43
C GLU A 161 0.92 -3.98 -3.56
N ALA A 162 1.68 -4.18 -4.64
CA ALA A 162 2.38 -5.45 -4.89
C ALA A 162 3.42 -5.73 -3.80
N ASP A 163 4.13 -4.69 -3.35
CA ASP A 163 5.08 -4.78 -2.24
C ASP A 163 4.37 -5.20 -0.95
N MET A 164 3.15 -4.70 -0.70
CA MET A 164 2.38 -5.05 0.50
C MET A 164 1.98 -6.52 0.54
N TRP A 165 1.75 -7.15 -0.62
CA TRP A 165 1.55 -8.61 -0.70
C TRP A 165 2.83 -9.35 -0.33
N SER A 166 3.97 -8.94 -0.91
CA SER A 166 5.26 -9.56 -0.60
C SER A 166 5.60 -9.46 0.89
N ILE A 167 5.29 -8.33 1.54
CA ILE A 167 5.39 -8.18 3.00
C ILE A 167 4.46 -9.16 3.72
N GLY A 168 3.21 -9.32 3.26
CA GLY A 168 2.31 -10.33 3.80
C GLY A 168 2.86 -11.75 3.73
N VAL A 169 3.51 -12.11 2.62
CA VAL A 169 4.18 -13.41 2.45
C VAL A 169 5.36 -13.54 3.42
N ILE A 170 6.18 -12.50 3.56
CA ILE A 170 7.29 -12.46 4.52
C ILE A 170 6.74 -12.64 5.94
N THR A 171 5.74 -11.87 6.35
CA THR A 171 5.13 -11.97 7.69
C THR A 171 4.52 -13.35 7.93
N TYR A 172 3.87 -13.96 6.93
CA TYR A 172 3.36 -15.32 7.03
C TYR A 172 4.50 -16.33 7.31
N ILE A 173 5.56 -16.29 6.51
CA ILE A 173 6.73 -17.18 6.67
C ILE A 173 7.39 -16.98 8.02
N LEU A 174 7.52 -15.73 8.44
CA LEU A 174 8.06 -15.38 9.74
C LEU A 174 7.21 -16.06 10.85
N LEU A 175 5.90 -15.86 10.88
CA LEU A 175 5.03 -16.37 11.95
C LEU A 175 4.87 -17.90 11.99
N CYS A 176 4.94 -18.60 10.86
CA CYS A 176 4.66 -20.04 10.83
C CYS A 176 5.75 -20.93 10.22
N GLY A 177 6.82 -20.34 9.68
CA GLY A 177 7.95 -21.05 9.07
C GLY A 177 7.68 -21.71 7.72
N SER A 178 6.49 -21.52 7.13
CA SER A 178 6.09 -22.15 5.87
C SER A 178 5.61 -21.11 4.85
N ARG A 179 5.67 -21.46 3.57
CA ARG A 179 5.22 -20.58 2.47
C ARG A 179 3.69 -20.64 2.34
N PRO A 180 2.98 -19.52 2.20
CA PRO A 180 1.53 -19.51 2.05
C PRO A 180 1.06 -20.14 0.74
N PHE A 181 1.88 -20.02 -0.31
CA PHE A 181 1.62 -20.59 -1.64
C PHE A 181 2.82 -21.46 -2.05
N TRP A 182 2.58 -22.74 -2.32
CA TRP A 182 3.63 -23.70 -2.64
C TRP A 182 3.20 -24.64 -3.75
N ALA A 183 4.11 -24.90 -4.69
CA ALA A 183 4.03 -25.98 -5.66
C ALA A 183 5.43 -26.39 -6.11
N ARG A 184 5.53 -27.53 -6.81
CA ARG A 184 6.81 -28.05 -7.34
C ARG A 184 7.36 -27.24 -8.52
N THR A 185 6.52 -26.45 -9.18
CA THR A 185 6.89 -25.66 -10.35
C THR A 185 6.42 -24.22 -10.18
N GLU A 186 7.11 -23.29 -10.83
CA GLU A 186 6.76 -21.86 -10.85
C GLU A 186 5.31 -21.64 -11.33
N SER A 187 4.91 -22.27 -12.44
CA SER A 187 3.54 -22.21 -12.95
C SER A 187 2.51 -22.75 -11.95
N GLY A 188 2.90 -23.72 -11.11
CA GLY A 188 2.07 -24.22 -10.01
C GLY A 188 1.92 -23.20 -8.89
N ILE A 189 3.00 -22.49 -8.55
CA ILE A 189 3.00 -21.42 -7.53
C ILE A 189 2.10 -20.28 -8.01
N PHE A 190 2.24 -19.83 -9.26
CA PHE A 190 1.37 -18.78 -9.83
C PHE A 190 -0.10 -19.18 -9.81
N ARG A 191 -0.41 -20.44 -10.12
CA ARG A 191 -1.79 -20.96 -10.01
C ARG A 191 -2.30 -20.93 -8.57
N SER A 192 -1.45 -21.26 -7.60
CA SER A 192 -1.78 -21.21 -6.17
C SER A 192 -2.05 -19.77 -5.73
N VAL A 193 -1.16 -18.82 -6.05
CA VAL A 193 -1.33 -17.38 -5.78
C VAL A 193 -2.66 -16.84 -6.31
N LEU A 194 -3.05 -17.25 -7.53
CA LEU A 194 -4.30 -16.78 -8.16
C LEU A 194 -5.57 -17.43 -7.60
N ARG A 195 -5.51 -18.65 -7.05
CA ARG A 195 -6.71 -19.47 -6.80
C ARG A 195 -6.89 -19.97 -5.38
N ALA A 196 -5.80 -20.25 -4.66
CA ALA A 196 -5.83 -20.77 -3.31
C ALA A 196 -5.79 -19.64 -2.28
N ASP A 197 -6.32 -19.88 -1.09
CA ASP A 197 -6.17 -18.98 0.05
C ASP A 197 -5.11 -19.54 1.01
N PRO A 198 -4.35 -18.68 1.73
CA PRO A 198 -3.39 -19.16 2.72
C PRO A 198 -4.08 -19.92 3.86
N ASN A 199 -3.38 -20.90 4.42
CA ASN A 199 -3.87 -21.68 5.55
C ASN A 199 -3.61 -20.95 6.88
N PHE A 200 -4.63 -20.76 7.70
CA PHE A 200 -4.53 -20.15 9.02
C PHE A 200 -5.06 -21.05 10.16
N ASP A 201 -5.38 -22.30 9.83
CA ASP A 201 -6.08 -23.23 10.72
C ASP A 201 -5.16 -24.32 11.28
N ASP A 202 -4.17 -24.75 10.49
CA ASP A 202 -3.22 -25.77 10.90
C ASP A 202 -2.08 -25.21 11.77
N SER A 203 -1.46 -26.08 12.56
CA SER A 203 -0.28 -25.74 13.37
C SER A 203 0.86 -25.17 12.49
N PRO A 204 1.55 -24.09 12.92
CA PRO A 204 1.47 -23.42 14.23
C PRO A 204 0.46 -22.27 14.32
N TRP A 205 -0.40 -22.04 13.32
CA TRP A 205 -1.32 -20.89 13.33
C TRP A 205 -2.30 -20.93 14.49
N GLN A 206 -2.64 -22.10 15.02
CA GLN A 206 -3.48 -22.22 16.22
C GLN A 206 -2.92 -21.46 17.44
N SER A 207 -1.60 -21.32 17.57
CA SER A 207 -0.96 -20.57 18.66
C SER A 207 -0.67 -19.09 18.33
N VAL A 208 -0.89 -18.65 17.10
CA VAL A 208 -0.65 -17.26 16.67
C VAL A 208 -1.86 -16.38 17.04
N SER A 209 -1.60 -15.15 17.51
CA SER A 209 -2.66 -14.24 17.97
C SER A 209 -3.69 -13.90 16.88
N PRO A 210 -4.96 -13.64 17.24
CA PRO A 210 -5.98 -13.18 16.30
C PRO A 210 -5.56 -11.93 15.53
N GLU A 211 -4.89 -10.98 16.18
CA GLU A 211 -4.43 -9.73 15.59
C GLU A 211 -3.34 -9.98 14.53
N ALA A 212 -2.41 -10.91 14.78
CA ALA A 212 -1.39 -11.31 13.81
C ALA A 212 -2.02 -11.96 12.57
N LYS A 213 -3.01 -12.83 12.78
CA LYS A 213 -3.76 -13.45 11.67
C LYS A 213 -4.50 -12.40 10.84
N ASP A 214 -5.19 -11.47 11.49
CA ASP A 214 -5.90 -10.38 10.82
C ASP A 214 -4.93 -9.51 10.00
N PHE A 215 -3.79 -9.15 10.60
CA PHE A 215 -2.74 -8.39 9.92
C PHE A 215 -2.29 -9.07 8.61
N VAL A 216 -1.96 -10.37 8.67
CA VAL A 216 -1.53 -11.13 7.49
C VAL A 216 -2.66 -11.28 6.46
N LYS A 217 -3.90 -11.55 6.90
CA LYS A 217 -5.06 -11.62 6.00
C LYS A 217 -5.30 -10.31 5.25
N ARG A 218 -5.15 -9.17 5.92
CA ARG A 218 -5.30 -7.84 5.32
C ARG A 218 -4.18 -7.52 4.31
N LEU A 219 -2.97 -8.02 4.51
CA LEU A 219 -1.87 -7.91 3.54
C LEU A 219 -1.99 -8.90 2.37
N LEU A 220 -2.47 -10.11 2.61
CA LEU A 220 -2.67 -11.16 1.61
C LEU A 220 -4.06 -11.14 0.98
N ASN A 221 -4.75 -9.99 1.02
CA ASN A 221 -6.01 -9.82 0.30
C ASN A 221 -5.75 -9.80 -1.22
N LYS A 222 -6.42 -10.70 -1.96
CA LYS A 222 -6.29 -10.81 -3.42
C LYS A 222 -6.83 -9.58 -4.15
N ASP A 223 -7.84 -8.91 -3.58
CA ASP A 223 -8.25 -7.60 -4.07
C ASP A 223 -7.29 -6.56 -3.52
N TYR A 224 -6.37 -6.09 -4.36
CA TYR A 224 -5.35 -5.13 -3.97
C TYR A 224 -5.91 -3.83 -3.40
N ARG A 225 -7.16 -3.45 -3.73
CA ARG A 225 -7.80 -2.23 -3.20
C ARG A 225 -8.19 -2.36 -1.74
N LYS A 226 -8.39 -3.60 -1.28
CA LYS A 226 -8.69 -3.95 0.12
C LYS A 226 -7.43 -4.07 0.96
N ARG A 227 -6.25 -4.13 0.33
CA ARG A 227 -4.96 -4.29 1.00
C ARG A 227 -4.58 -2.99 1.72
N MET A 228 -4.03 -3.12 2.93
CA MET A 228 -3.48 -1.97 3.65
C MET A 228 -2.26 -1.40 2.91
N THR A 229 -2.07 -0.09 3.00
CA THR A 229 -0.78 0.55 2.71
C THR A 229 0.23 0.25 3.83
N ALA A 230 1.50 0.55 3.60
CA ALA A 230 2.52 0.40 4.64
C ALA A 230 2.26 1.29 5.87
N ALA A 231 1.79 2.52 5.67
CA ALA A 231 1.43 3.43 6.76
C ALA A 231 0.22 2.91 7.55
N GLN A 232 -0.81 2.39 6.87
CA GLN A 232 -1.96 1.77 7.56
C GLN A 232 -1.54 0.51 8.34
N ALA A 233 -0.73 -0.35 7.74
CA ALA A 233 -0.20 -1.54 8.41
C ALA A 233 0.58 -1.19 9.69
N LEU A 234 1.34 -0.07 9.72
CA LEU A 234 2.01 0.41 10.93
C LEU A 234 1.04 0.83 12.05
N SER A 235 -0.19 1.21 11.72
CA SER A 235 -1.24 1.56 12.70
C SER A 235 -2.07 0.37 13.19
N HIS A 236 -1.85 -0.81 12.61
CA HIS A 236 -2.64 -2.01 12.87
C HIS A 236 -2.51 -2.47 14.34
N PRO A 237 -3.60 -2.96 14.99
CA PRO A 237 -3.56 -3.45 16.37
C PRO A 237 -2.41 -4.42 16.70
N TRP A 238 -2.08 -5.32 15.76
CA TRP A 238 -0.96 -6.25 15.90
C TRP A 238 0.38 -5.58 16.18
N LEU A 239 0.63 -4.45 15.51
CA LEU A 239 1.85 -3.65 15.63
C LEU A 239 1.68 -2.44 16.54
N ARG A 240 0.49 -2.17 17.08
CA ARG A 240 0.18 -0.90 17.73
C ARG A 240 1.04 -0.67 18.98
N ASP A 241 1.55 0.55 19.09
CA ASP A 241 2.28 1.09 20.22
C ASP A 241 1.95 2.60 20.32
N GLU A 242 1.72 3.14 21.52
CA GLU A 242 1.26 4.52 21.76
C GLU A 242 2.25 5.57 21.23
N HIS A 243 3.53 5.22 21.13
CA HIS A 243 4.58 6.12 20.64
C HIS A 243 4.91 5.94 19.16
N ARG A 244 4.15 5.11 18.45
CA ARG A 244 4.47 4.74 17.07
C ARG A 244 4.18 5.88 16.11
N GLN A 245 5.23 6.34 15.45
CA GLN A 245 5.10 7.29 14.34
C GLN A 245 4.59 6.56 13.09
N ILE A 246 3.42 6.98 12.62
CA ILE A 246 2.86 6.56 11.34
C ILE A 246 3.37 7.55 10.28
N PRO A 247 4.01 7.10 9.20
CA PRO A 247 4.51 7.98 8.15
C PRO A 247 3.37 8.55 7.30
N LEU A 248 3.65 9.65 6.59
CA LEU A 248 2.71 10.25 5.65
C LEU A 248 2.39 9.27 4.50
N ASP A 249 1.12 9.14 4.16
CA ASP A 249 0.64 8.17 3.19
C ASP A 249 0.12 8.83 1.92
N MET A 250 0.68 8.43 0.78
CA MET A 250 0.23 8.89 -0.54
C MET A 250 -1.25 8.53 -0.83
N LEU A 251 -1.81 7.53 -0.15
CA LEU A 251 -3.24 7.20 -0.25
C LEU A 251 -4.13 8.37 0.19
N VAL A 252 -3.74 9.15 1.21
CA VAL A 252 -4.49 10.32 1.69
C VAL A 252 -4.71 11.31 0.56
N PHE A 253 -3.66 11.62 -0.20
CA PHE A 253 -3.71 12.54 -1.33
C PHE A 253 -4.60 12.01 -2.46
N LYS A 254 -4.53 10.70 -2.74
CA LYS A 254 -5.37 10.04 -3.75
C LYS A 254 -6.86 10.07 -3.37
N LEU A 255 -7.19 9.80 -2.10
CA LEU A 255 -8.56 9.79 -1.61
C LEU A 255 -9.14 11.22 -1.54
N VAL A 256 -8.37 12.19 -1.05
CA VAL A 256 -8.78 13.60 -1.04
C VAL A 256 -9.06 14.06 -2.47
N LYS A 257 -8.15 13.81 -3.43
CA LYS A 257 -8.38 14.09 -4.86
C LYS A 257 -9.70 13.52 -5.37
N ALA A 258 -10.01 12.26 -5.04
CA ALA A 258 -11.27 11.62 -5.43
C ALA A 258 -12.48 12.30 -4.76
N TYR A 259 -12.38 12.66 -3.49
CA TYR A 259 -13.42 13.37 -2.74
C TYR A 259 -13.69 14.77 -3.31
N LEU A 260 -12.65 15.53 -3.67
CA LEU A 260 -12.78 16.86 -4.29
C LEU A 260 -13.55 16.80 -5.62
N ARG A 261 -13.42 15.71 -6.37
CA ARG A 261 -14.12 15.49 -7.64
C ARG A 261 -15.48 14.79 -7.48
N SER A 262 -15.79 14.33 -6.27
CA SER A 262 -17.04 13.64 -5.98
C SER A 262 -18.21 14.61 -5.94
N THR A 263 -19.37 14.12 -6.38
CA THR A 263 -20.63 14.84 -6.34
C THR A 263 -21.12 15.05 -4.90
N PRO A 264 -22.09 15.97 -4.66
CA PRO A 264 -22.67 16.16 -3.33
C PRO A 264 -23.25 14.87 -2.72
N LEU A 265 -23.92 14.03 -3.54
CA LEU A 265 -24.48 12.76 -3.07
C LEU A 265 -23.39 11.78 -2.63
N LYS A 266 -22.31 11.66 -3.42
CA LYS A 266 -21.17 10.82 -3.09
C LYS A 266 -20.46 11.28 -1.83
N ARG A 267 -20.29 12.60 -1.66
CA ARG A 267 -19.70 13.18 -0.43
C ARG A 267 -20.59 12.93 0.78
N ALA A 268 -21.91 13.03 0.66
CA ALA A 268 -22.85 12.70 1.73
C ALA A 268 -22.75 11.21 2.12
N ALA A 269 -22.64 10.31 1.13
CA ALA A 269 -22.46 8.88 1.38
C ALA A 269 -21.16 8.56 2.12
N LEU A 270 -20.04 9.18 1.71
CA LEU A 270 -18.74 9.03 2.38
C LEU A 270 -18.72 9.66 3.77
N LYS A 271 -19.41 10.80 3.96
CA LYS A 271 -19.56 11.42 5.29
C LYS A 271 -20.32 10.50 6.25
N ALA A 272 -21.42 9.90 5.79
CA ALA A 272 -22.16 8.92 6.57
C ALA A 272 -21.31 7.71 6.94
N LEU A 273 -20.51 7.18 6.00
CA LEU A 273 -19.54 6.11 6.26
C LEU A 273 -18.50 6.52 7.31
N SER A 274 -17.96 7.73 7.19
CA SER A 274 -16.94 8.25 8.10
C SER A 274 -17.41 8.42 9.53
N ARG A 275 -18.72 8.60 9.75
CA ARG A 275 -19.31 8.69 11.09
C ARG A 275 -19.49 7.33 11.75
N ALA A 276 -19.54 6.26 10.97
CA ALA A 276 -19.81 4.91 11.46
C ALA A 276 -18.53 4.09 11.78
N ILE A 277 -17.35 4.61 11.46
CA ILE A 277 -16.09 3.91 11.75
C ILE A 277 -15.77 3.93 13.25
N THR A 278 -14.99 2.94 13.69
CA THR A 278 -14.57 2.79 15.09
C THR A 278 -13.40 3.71 15.44
N GLU A 279 -13.10 3.84 16.74
CA GLU A 279 -11.89 4.55 17.20
C GLU A 279 -10.60 3.91 16.68
N ASP A 280 -10.58 2.59 16.47
CA ASP A 280 -9.42 1.90 15.91
C ASP A 280 -9.08 2.38 14.50
N GLU A 281 -10.09 2.57 13.65
CA GLU A 281 -9.91 3.08 12.29
C GLU A 281 -9.59 4.59 12.29
N LEU A 282 -10.03 5.32 13.31
CA LEU A 282 -9.72 6.75 13.48
C LEU A 282 -8.24 7.00 13.80
N ILE A 283 -7.52 6.06 14.40
CA ILE A 283 -6.10 6.24 14.77
C ILE A 283 -5.27 6.63 13.54
N TYR A 284 -5.39 5.89 12.44
CA TYR A 284 -4.68 6.19 11.20
C TYR A 284 -5.08 7.56 10.64
N ILE A 285 -6.39 7.84 10.58
CA ILE A 285 -6.90 9.10 10.02
C ILE A 285 -6.41 10.30 10.84
N ARG A 286 -6.48 10.24 12.17
CA ARG A 286 -5.96 11.29 13.06
C ARG A 286 -4.46 11.49 12.88
N ALA A 287 -3.69 10.40 12.78
CA ALA A 287 -2.26 10.49 12.55
C ALA A 287 -1.95 11.21 11.23
N GLN A 288 -2.64 10.85 10.13
CA GLN A 288 -2.46 11.53 8.84
C GLN A 288 -2.88 13.00 8.90
N TYR A 289 -3.98 13.34 9.59
CA TYR A 289 -4.41 14.72 9.76
C TYR A 289 -3.36 15.56 10.49
N ASN A 290 -2.79 15.02 11.57
CA ASN A 290 -1.78 15.72 12.37
C ASN A 290 -0.47 15.92 11.60
N LEU A 291 -0.08 15.00 10.71
CA LEU A 291 1.09 15.15 9.83
C LEU A 291 0.94 16.27 8.80
N LEU A 292 -0.29 16.71 8.52
CA LEU A 292 -0.54 17.89 7.68
C LEU A 292 -0.42 19.20 8.46
N GLU A 293 -0.13 19.15 9.77
CA GLU A 293 0.03 20.31 10.64
C GLU A 293 -1.13 21.31 10.52
N PRO A 294 -2.36 20.93 10.91
CA PRO A 294 -3.51 21.83 10.87
C PRO A 294 -3.23 23.14 11.61
N ASP A 295 -3.79 24.23 11.10
CA ASP A 295 -3.58 25.57 11.64
C ASP A 295 -3.95 25.64 13.12
N SER A 296 -3.09 26.23 13.95
CA SER A 296 -3.29 26.27 15.40
C SER A 296 -4.46 27.16 15.84
N GLY A 297 -4.94 28.07 14.98
CA GLY A 297 -6.06 28.96 15.26
C GLY A 297 -7.42 28.30 15.01
N ASP A 298 -7.62 27.70 13.83
CA ASP A 298 -8.92 27.13 13.43
C ASP A 298 -8.93 25.59 13.32
N GLY A 299 -7.77 24.94 13.48
CA GLY A 299 -7.62 23.49 13.40
C GLY A 299 -7.86 22.92 12.00
N ARG A 300 -7.82 23.74 10.94
CA ARG A 300 -8.12 23.34 9.56
C ARG A 300 -6.87 23.22 8.70
N ILE A 301 -6.99 22.47 7.60
CA ILE A 301 -5.95 22.29 6.59
C ILE A 301 -6.34 22.90 5.24
N CYS A 302 -5.35 23.34 4.48
CA CYS A 302 -5.49 23.87 3.12
C CYS A 302 -4.44 23.23 2.18
N ILE A 303 -4.41 23.64 0.90
CA ILE A 303 -3.46 23.08 -0.06
C ILE A 303 -1.99 23.24 0.36
N ASP A 304 -1.65 24.31 1.09
CA ASP A 304 -0.29 24.56 1.54
C ASP A 304 0.17 23.52 2.58
N ASN A 305 -0.73 23.05 3.45
CA ASN A 305 -0.46 21.96 4.39
C ASN A 305 -0.05 20.68 3.65
N PHE A 306 -0.81 20.28 2.62
CA PHE A 306 -0.49 19.13 1.77
C PHE A 306 0.85 19.31 1.05
N ARG A 307 1.14 20.51 0.54
CA ARG A 307 2.41 20.82 -0.13
C ARG A 307 3.59 20.72 0.84
N MET A 308 3.48 21.33 2.01
CA MET A 308 4.53 21.33 3.02
C MET A 308 4.83 19.92 3.52
N ALA A 309 3.80 19.11 3.80
CA ALA A 309 3.97 17.72 4.23
C ALA A 309 4.71 16.87 3.19
N LEU A 310 4.43 17.02 1.89
CA LEU A 310 5.21 16.33 0.85
C LEU A 310 6.64 16.85 0.74
N LEU A 311 6.83 18.17 0.78
CA LEU A 311 8.17 18.77 0.65
C LEU A 311 9.09 18.42 1.82
N GLN A 312 8.56 18.32 3.04
CA GLN A 312 9.30 17.86 4.22
C GLN A 312 9.85 16.44 4.06
N ASN A 313 9.18 15.59 3.28
CA ASN A 313 9.56 14.20 3.02
C ASN A 313 10.21 14.00 1.65
N CYS A 314 10.43 15.07 0.88
CA CYS A 314 10.81 14.97 -0.54
C CYS A 314 12.29 14.62 -0.70
N THR A 315 12.57 13.57 -1.46
CA THR A 315 13.90 13.34 -2.04
C THR A 315 13.89 13.58 -3.55
N ASP A 316 15.05 13.44 -4.19
CA ASP A 316 15.13 13.50 -5.65
C ASP A 316 14.27 12.41 -6.33
N ALA A 317 14.00 11.29 -5.63
CA ALA A 317 13.16 10.23 -6.17
C ALA A 317 11.72 10.71 -6.41
N MET A 318 11.17 11.54 -5.50
CA MET A 318 9.83 12.13 -5.64
C MET A 318 9.71 13.07 -6.86
N LYS A 319 10.81 13.73 -7.24
CA LYS A 319 10.87 14.58 -8.43
C LYS A 319 10.88 13.71 -9.70
N GLU A 320 11.71 12.66 -9.69
CA GLU A 320 11.86 11.74 -10.82
C GLU A 320 10.58 10.93 -11.10
N SER A 321 9.90 10.50 -10.05
CA SER A 321 8.58 9.86 -10.14
C SER A 321 7.44 10.83 -10.45
N ARG A 322 7.71 12.15 -10.43
CA ARG A 322 6.70 13.22 -10.61
C ARG A 322 5.55 13.12 -9.60
N THR A 323 5.81 12.54 -8.41
CA THR A 323 4.79 12.37 -7.37
C THR A 323 4.16 13.70 -6.95
N LEU A 324 4.93 14.80 -6.94
CA LEU A 324 4.44 16.14 -6.58
C LEU A 324 3.30 16.64 -7.49
N GLU A 325 3.12 16.09 -8.69
CA GLU A 325 2.03 16.46 -9.59
C GLU A 325 0.64 16.13 -9.03
N ILE A 326 0.55 15.27 -8.01
CA ILE A 326 -0.71 15.00 -7.31
C ILE A 326 -1.29 16.28 -6.69
N LEU A 327 -0.45 17.25 -6.30
CA LEU A 327 -0.88 18.53 -5.74
C LEU A 327 -1.70 19.37 -6.73
N ASN A 328 -1.45 19.23 -8.04
CA ASN A 328 -2.24 19.92 -9.06
C ASN A 328 -3.71 19.44 -9.03
N ALA A 329 -3.94 18.18 -8.70
CA ALA A 329 -5.29 17.65 -8.57
C ALA A 329 -6.00 18.09 -7.28
N LEU A 330 -5.26 18.71 -6.34
CA LEU A 330 -5.76 19.28 -5.10
C LEU A 330 -6.03 20.79 -5.19
N GLU A 331 -5.88 21.41 -6.36
CA GLU A 331 -6.14 22.83 -6.62
C GLU A 331 -7.47 23.36 -6.04
N PRO A 332 -8.59 22.61 -5.99
CA PRO A 332 -9.81 23.10 -5.35
C PRO A 332 -9.63 23.49 -3.87
N LEU A 333 -8.57 23.03 -3.20
CA LEU A 333 -8.17 23.44 -1.84
C LEU A 333 -7.46 24.81 -1.77
N ALA A 334 -7.20 25.49 -2.88
CA ALA A 334 -6.57 26.80 -2.89
C ALA A 334 -7.45 27.90 -2.27
N TYR A 335 -8.78 27.75 -2.34
CA TYR A 335 -9.74 28.75 -1.86
C TYR A 335 -10.68 28.21 -0.76
N ARG A 336 -10.40 27.03 -0.23
CA ARG A 336 -11.22 26.40 0.82
C ARG A 336 -10.33 25.71 1.85
N ARG A 337 -10.81 25.64 3.08
CA ARG A 337 -10.17 24.92 4.19
C ARG A 337 -11.03 23.71 4.55
N MET A 338 -10.38 22.63 4.96
CA MET A 338 -11.00 21.37 5.34
C MET A 338 -10.78 21.18 6.84
N ASP A 339 -11.84 20.93 7.59
CA ASP A 339 -11.74 20.52 8.99
C ASP A 339 -11.55 19.00 9.11
N PHE A 340 -11.37 18.51 10.34
CA PHE A 340 -11.15 17.09 10.58
C PHE A 340 -12.32 16.21 10.13
N GLU A 341 -13.55 16.70 10.22
CA GLU A 341 -14.76 15.96 9.84
C GLU A 341 -14.85 15.79 8.31
N GLU A 342 -14.59 16.84 7.53
CA GLU A 342 -14.49 16.75 6.08
C GLU A 342 -13.27 15.91 5.68
N PHE A 343 -12.12 16.07 6.34
CA PHE A 343 -10.93 15.25 6.08
C PHE A 343 -11.20 13.77 6.29
N ARG A 344 -11.82 13.40 7.42
CA ARG A 344 -12.20 12.02 7.74
C ARG A 344 -13.08 11.42 6.65
N ALA A 345 -14.05 12.17 6.14
CA ALA A 345 -14.89 11.74 5.02
C ALA A 345 -14.11 11.64 3.70
N ALA A 346 -13.13 12.52 3.49
CA ALA A 346 -12.31 12.58 2.29
C ALA A 346 -11.21 11.52 2.23
N THR A 347 -10.80 10.93 3.36
CA THR A 347 -9.69 9.96 3.44
C THR A 347 -10.13 8.55 3.78
N ILE A 348 -11.42 8.25 3.65
CA ILE A 348 -11.93 6.90 3.90
C ILE A 348 -11.92 6.08 2.61
N SER A 349 -11.44 4.84 2.70
CA SER A 349 -11.47 3.89 1.58
C SER A 349 -12.54 2.83 1.85
N PRO A 350 -13.66 2.83 1.10
CA PRO A 350 -14.68 1.78 1.23
C PRO A 350 -14.09 0.37 1.05
N TYR A 351 -13.19 0.18 0.07
CA TYR A 351 -12.54 -1.12 -0.15
C TYR A 351 -11.75 -1.62 1.05
N GLN A 352 -11.00 -0.74 1.72
CA GLN A 352 -10.19 -1.14 2.87
C GLN A 352 -11.04 -1.38 4.12
N LEU A 353 -12.16 -0.65 4.28
CA LEU A 353 -13.14 -0.93 5.32
C LEU A 353 -13.88 -2.25 5.08
N GLU A 354 -14.17 -2.63 3.83
CA GLU A 354 -14.72 -3.97 3.53
C GLU A 354 -13.79 -5.12 3.97
N ALA A 355 -12.51 -4.84 4.18
CA ALA A 355 -11.55 -5.83 4.66
C ALA A 355 -11.53 -5.98 6.18
N VAL A 356 -12.16 -5.07 6.94
CA VAL A 356 -12.17 -5.13 8.40
C VAL A 356 -13.26 -6.11 8.88
N PRO A 357 -13.04 -6.86 9.98
CA PRO A 357 -14.01 -7.84 10.46
C PRO A 357 -15.41 -7.28 10.74
N ARG A 358 -15.51 -5.99 11.11
CA ARG A 358 -16.77 -5.32 11.48
C ARG A 358 -17.44 -4.55 10.34
N TRP A 359 -17.08 -4.83 9.09
CA TRP A 359 -17.63 -4.14 7.92
C TRP A 359 -19.16 -4.09 7.90
N GLU A 360 -19.85 -5.20 8.18
CA GLU A 360 -21.31 -5.26 8.12
C GLU A 360 -21.99 -4.31 9.10
N GLU A 361 -21.45 -4.20 10.32
CA GLU A 361 -21.92 -3.25 11.34
C GLU A 361 -21.65 -1.81 10.89
N ILE A 362 -20.43 -1.51 10.44
CA ILE A 362 -20.03 -0.18 9.97
C ILE A 362 -20.92 0.26 8.80
N ALA A 363 -21.12 -0.60 7.80
CA ALA A 363 -21.93 -0.31 6.63
C ALA A 363 -23.39 -0.07 7.00
N SER A 364 -23.95 -0.87 7.93
CA SER A 364 -25.34 -0.74 8.38
C SER A 364 -25.56 0.59 9.11
N THR A 365 -24.71 0.92 10.09
CA THR A 365 -24.76 2.20 10.80
C THR A 365 -24.52 3.39 9.87
N ALA A 366 -23.59 3.27 8.92
CA ALA A 366 -23.35 4.28 7.90
C ALA A 366 -24.59 4.55 7.05
N PHE A 367 -25.32 3.49 6.68
CA PHE A 367 -26.54 3.63 5.90
C PHE A 367 -27.66 4.31 6.70
N GLU A 368 -27.78 4.04 8.00
CA GLU A 368 -28.74 4.76 8.87
C GLU A 368 -28.44 6.27 8.90
N TYR A 369 -27.17 6.67 9.03
CA TYR A 369 -26.80 8.08 8.93
C TYR A 369 -27.08 8.66 7.55
N PHE A 370 -26.83 7.88 6.49
CA PHE A 370 -27.10 8.31 5.13
C PHE A 370 -28.61 8.50 4.88
N GLU A 371 -29.47 7.60 5.39
CA GLU A 371 -30.94 7.73 5.29
C GLU A 371 -31.46 9.06 5.86
N GLN A 372 -30.85 9.54 6.95
CA GLN A 372 -31.28 10.74 7.65
C GLN A 372 -30.82 12.04 6.95
N GLU A 373 -29.57 12.09 6.48
CA GLU A 373 -28.92 13.34 6.09
C GLU A 373 -28.54 13.43 4.60
N GLY A 374 -28.50 12.30 3.87
CA GLY A 374 -27.90 12.24 2.53
C GLY A 374 -28.70 11.50 1.46
N ASN A 375 -29.55 10.54 1.84
CA ASN A 375 -30.27 9.71 0.89
C ASN A 375 -31.50 10.44 0.36
N ARG A 376 -31.30 11.10 -0.78
CA ARG A 376 -32.35 11.77 -1.54
C ARG A 376 -32.92 10.85 -2.60
N ALA A 377 -34.16 11.12 -3.01
CA ALA A 377 -34.72 10.48 -4.19
C ALA A 377 -33.84 10.81 -5.42
N ILE A 378 -33.58 9.80 -6.24
CA ILE A 378 -32.73 9.89 -7.41
C ILE A 378 -33.27 8.99 -8.52
N THR A 379 -33.26 9.50 -9.75
CA THR A 379 -33.65 8.72 -10.94
C THR A 379 -32.51 7.80 -11.39
N ILE A 380 -32.81 6.82 -12.25
CA ILE A 380 -31.80 5.93 -12.83
C ILE A 380 -30.79 6.75 -13.65
N GLU A 381 -31.30 7.74 -14.40
CA GLU A 381 -30.53 8.64 -15.25
C GLU A 381 -29.55 9.47 -14.42
N GLU A 382 -30.03 10.10 -13.33
CA GLU A 382 -29.20 10.88 -12.43
C GLU A 382 -28.15 9.99 -11.73
N LEU A 383 -28.54 8.83 -11.20
CA LEU A 383 -27.60 7.91 -10.55
C LEU A 383 -26.55 7.39 -11.53
N ALA A 384 -26.93 7.16 -12.78
CA ALA A 384 -26.00 6.78 -13.82
C ALA A 384 -25.02 7.90 -14.15
N GLN A 385 -25.48 9.15 -14.24
CA GLN A 385 -24.60 10.31 -14.42
C GLN A 385 -23.64 10.48 -13.23
N GLU A 386 -24.12 10.34 -12.00
CA GLU A 386 -23.31 10.36 -10.77
C GLU A 386 -22.19 9.31 -10.79
N MET A 387 -22.45 8.17 -11.44
CA MET A 387 -21.50 7.06 -11.60
C MET A 387 -20.68 7.12 -12.89
N ASN A 388 -20.84 8.18 -13.71
CA ASN A 388 -20.26 8.30 -15.05
C ASN A 388 -20.58 7.10 -15.98
N LEU A 389 -21.81 6.60 -15.91
CA LEU A 389 -22.30 5.49 -16.72
C LEU A 389 -22.88 5.98 -18.06
N SER A 390 -22.56 5.25 -19.13
CA SER A 390 -23.27 5.39 -20.41
C SER A 390 -24.70 4.83 -20.31
N ALA A 391 -25.61 5.32 -21.16
CA ALA A 391 -27.00 4.86 -21.24
C ALA A 391 -27.14 3.33 -21.35
N ALA A 392 -26.21 2.66 -22.03
CA ALA A 392 -26.22 1.19 -22.19
C ALA A 392 -26.03 0.42 -20.87
N ALA A 393 -25.55 1.08 -19.81
CA ALA A 393 -25.23 0.47 -18.53
C ALA A 393 -26.20 0.87 -17.40
N TYR A 394 -27.29 1.57 -17.72
CA TYR A 394 -28.29 2.01 -16.72
C TYR A 394 -28.98 0.84 -16.01
N SER A 395 -29.09 -0.31 -16.67
CA SER A 395 -29.65 -1.53 -16.06
C SER A 395 -28.87 -1.99 -14.83
N ILE A 396 -27.57 -1.67 -14.73
CA ILE A 396 -26.72 -2.05 -13.59
C ILE A 396 -27.19 -1.41 -12.28
N VAL A 397 -27.70 -0.18 -12.36
CA VAL A 397 -28.07 0.62 -11.19
C VAL A 397 -29.57 0.61 -10.89
N ARG A 398 -30.38 -0.03 -11.74
CA ARG A 398 -31.84 -0.12 -11.53
C ARG A 398 -32.18 -0.75 -10.18
N ASP A 399 -31.51 -1.84 -9.83
CA ASP A 399 -31.76 -2.58 -8.58
C ASP A 399 -31.15 -1.88 -7.34
N TRP A 400 -30.51 -0.72 -7.53
CA TRP A 400 -29.90 0.05 -6.44
C TRP A 400 -30.89 1.05 -5.86
N ILE A 401 -31.96 1.37 -6.59
CA ILE A 401 -32.97 2.34 -6.19
C ILE A 401 -34.21 1.61 -5.68
N ARG A 402 -34.72 2.02 -4.52
CA ARG A 402 -35.95 1.49 -3.93
C ARG A 402 -37.16 1.96 -4.74
N PRO A 403 -38.06 1.05 -5.15
CA PRO A 403 -39.27 1.45 -5.88
C PRO A 403 -40.24 2.33 -5.08
N LEU A 404 -40.20 2.24 -3.74
CA LEU A 404 -41.18 2.89 -2.86
C LEU A 404 -41.00 4.42 -2.79
N ASP A 405 -39.76 4.88 -2.71
CA ASP A 405 -39.40 6.28 -2.43
C ASP A 405 -38.34 6.85 -3.39
N GLY A 406 -37.85 6.04 -4.34
CA GLY A 406 -36.82 6.46 -5.30
C GLY A 406 -35.46 6.71 -4.68
N LYS A 407 -35.21 6.29 -3.43
CA LYS A 407 -33.93 6.44 -2.74
C LYS A 407 -33.00 5.25 -2.97
N LEU A 408 -31.71 5.39 -2.70
CA LEU A 408 -30.80 4.23 -2.73
C LEU A 408 -31.20 3.19 -1.67
N SER A 409 -31.22 1.91 -2.04
CA SER A 409 -31.30 0.80 -1.08
C SER A 409 -29.96 0.64 -0.35
N PHE A 410 -29.91 -0.19 0.71
CA PHE A 410 -28.66 -0.51 1.39
C PHE A 410 -27.61 -1.09 0.42
N VAL A 411 -28.03 -2.01 -0.45
CA VAL A 411 -27.19 -2.58 -1.52
C VAL A 411 -26.77 -1.52 -2.53
N GLY A 412 -27.68 -0.60 -2.86
CA GLY A 412 -27.37 0.54 -3.72
C GLY A 412 -26.32 1.46 -3.12
N TYR A 413 -26.44 1.77 -1.84
CA TYR A 413 -25.48 2.58 -1.07
C TYR A 413 -24.09 1.95 -1.04
N THR A 414 -23.97 0.68 -0.66
CA THR A 414 -22.67 -0.01 -0.59
C THR A 414 -21.99 -0.11 -1.96
N LYS A 415 -22.74 -0.37 -3.03
CA LYS A 415 -22.20 -0.34 -4.40
C LYS A 415 -21.83 1.09 -4.85
N PHE A 416 -22.67 2.07 -4.50
CA PHE A 416 -22.41 3.47 -4.79
C PHE A 416 -21.13 3.99 -4.12
N LEU A 417 -20.82 3.56 -2.89
CA LEU A 417 -19.57 3.88 -2.18
C LEU A 417 -18.32 3.43 -2.95
N HIS A 418 -18.35 2.28 -3.63
CA HIS A 418 -17.21 1.78 -4.40
C HIS A 418 -17.05 2.45 -5.77
N GLY A 419 -18.11 3.03 -6.32
CA GLY A 419 -18.12 3.43 -7.72
C GLY A 419 -18.18 2.21 -8.65
N LEU A 420 -17.84 2.39 -9.93
CA LEU A 420 -17.77 1.26 -10.87
C LEU A 420 -16.41 0.60 -10.81
N THR A 421 -16.44 -0.71 -10.61
CA THR A 421 -15.28 -1.59 -10.84
C THR A 421 -15.47 -2.26 -12.19
N MET A 422 -14.92 -1.64 -13.25
CA MET A 422 -14.92 -2.30 -14.55
C MET A 422 -13.87 -3.43 -14.53
N ARG A 423 -14.37 -4.68 -14.38
CA ARG A 423 -13.75 -6.03 -14.33
C ARG A 423 -13.74 -6.61 -12.90
N SER A 424 -14.39 -7.74 -12.59
CA SER A 424 -14.54 -9.00 -13.34
C SER A 424 -16.00 -9.50 -13.36
N GLY A 425 -16.68 -9.34 -14.50
CA GLY A 425 -17.83 -10.17 -14.84
C GLY A 425 -17.32 -11.54 -15.30
N ASN A 426 -17.08 -12.43 -14.34
CA ASN A 426 -17.01 -13.87 -14.58
C ASN A 426 -17.28 -14.62 -13.27
N THR A 427 -18.40 -14.30 -12.62
CA THR A 427 -19.11 -15.30 -11.84
C THR A 427 -19.75 -16.27 -12.85
N ARG A 428 -19.01 -17.32 -13.21
CA ARG A 428 -19.65 -18.52 -13.74
C ARG A 428 -20.66 -18.95 -12.68
N ARG A 429 -21.94 -18.90 -13.05
CA ARG A 429 -23.04 -19.48 -12.29
C ARG A 429 -22.65 -20.91 -11.92
N HIS A 430 -22.52 -21.18 -10.63
CA HIS A 430 -22.57 -22.54 -10.12
C HIS A 430 -24.02 -23.01 -10.27
N HIS A 431 -24.21 -24.02 -11.12
CA HIS A 431 -25.31 -24.96 -11.00
C HIS A 431 -24.86 -26.11 -10.10
#